data_AF-A0A432SUT7-F1
#
_entry.id   AF-A0A432SUT7-F1
#
_cell.length_a   1.000
_cell.length_b   1.000
_cell.length_c   1.000
_cell.angle_alpha   90.00
_cell.angle_beta   90.00
_cell.angle_gamma   90.00
#
_symmetry.space_group_name_H-M   'P 1'
#
loop_
_entity.id
_entity.type
_entity.pdbx_description
1 polymer ?
#
loop_
_entity_poly.entity_id
_entity_poly.type
_entity_poly.pdbx_seq_one_letter_code
_entity_poly.pdbx_strand_id
1 'polypeptide(L)'
;MKPEEIKPDTQLCTIIGYNAQTGNRRRFFNKILKANGINATAIALNIKDEHFSITMESLAKSKVTRMMIEPEFQEQAVDYCDELDERSKVRRMVGFVEVVDGKIMGYNLDVEIDNLVDNP
;
A
#
# COMPACT_ATOMS: atom_id res chain seq x y z
N MET A 1 6.66 -14.74 4.45
CA MET A 1 5.88 -15.46 5.47
C MET A 1 5.26 -16.69 4.83
N LYS A 2 5.30 -17.85 5.47
CA LYS A 2 4.63 -19.08 5.05
C LYS A 2 3.22 -19.12 5.66
N PRO A 3 2.24 -19.84 5.06
CA PRO A 3 0.87 -19.90 5.56
C PRO A 3 0.77 -20.31 7.05
N GLU A 4 1.59 -21.26 7.48
CA GLU A 4 1.64 -21.76 8.87
C GLU A 4 2.16 -20.73 9.88
N GLU A 5 2.77 -19.63 9.43
CA GLU A 5 3.25 -18.55 10.29
C GLU A 5 2.14 -17.50 10.59
N ILE A 6 0.99 -17.56 9.90
CA ILE A 6 -0.11 -16.60 10.02
C ILE A 6 -0.98 -16.97 11.23
N LYS A 7 -1.15 -16.02 12.14
CA LYS A 7 -1.94 -16.15 13.38
C LYS A 7 -3.16 -15.21 13.36
N PRO A 8 -4.15 -15.40 14.26
CA PRO A 8 -5.32 -14.51 14.33
C PRO A 8 -4.99 -13.03 14.56
N ASP A 9 -3.85 -12.72 15.18
CA ASP A 9 -3.37 -11.36 15.43
C ASP A 9 -2.47 -10.82 14.31
N THR A 10 -2.16 -11.62 13.28
CA THR A 10 -1.37 -11.17 12.13
C THR A 10 -2.13 -10.10 11.36
N GLN A 11 -1.51 -8.94 11.20
CA GLN A 11 -2.08 -7.82 10.46
C GLN A 11 -2.15 -8.13 8.97
N LEU A 12 -3.20 -7.65 8.31
CA LEU A 12 -3.34 -7.78 6.86
C LEU A 12 -2.79 -6.53 6.17
N CYS A 13 -1.93 -6.75 5.19
CA CYS A 13 -1.51 -5.76 4.21
C CYS A 13 -1.97 -6.19 2.82
N THR A 14 -2.19 -5.21 1.94
CA THR A 14 -2.66 -5.47 0.57
C THR A 14 -1.78 -4.76 -0.46
N ILE A 15 -1.75 -5.27 -1.67
CA ILE A 15 -1.22 -4.59 -2.86
C ILE A 15 -2.33 -4.59 -3.90
N ILE A 16 -2.73 -3.44 -4.41
CA ILE A 16 -3.77 -3.31 -5.44
C ILE A 16 -3.21 -2.76 -6.74
N GLY A 17 -3.71 -3.29 -7.86
CA GLY A 17 -3.34 -2.89 -9.21
C GLY A 17 -4.05 -3.77 -10.24
N TYR A 18 -3.88 -3.52 -11.53
CA TYR A 18 -4.40 -4.40 -12.57
C TYR A 18 -3.73 -5.79 -12.54
N ASN A 19 -2.42 -5.82 -12.25
CA ASN A 19 -1.58 -7.02 -12.30
C ASN A 19 -0.75 -7.23 -11.03
N ALA A 20 -1.25 -6.80 -9.86
CA ALA A 20 -0.53 -6.88 -8.60
C ALA A 20 -0.11 -8.31 -8.20
N GLN A 21 -0.86 -9.33 -8.64
CA GLN A 21 -0.61 -10.74 -8.27
C GLN A 21 0.61 -11.37 -8.96
N THR A 22 0.97 -10.90 -10.16
CA THR A 22 2.10 -11.45 -10.94
C THR A 22 3.42 -10.76 -10.60
N GLY A 23 3.36 -9.57 -9.99
CA GLY A 23 4.52 -8.79 -9.60
C GLY A 23 5.32 -9.38 -8.44
N ASN A 24 6.61 -9.03 -8.39
CA ASN A 24 7.49 -9.42 -7.28
C ASN A 24 7.26 -8.62 -5.99
N ARG A 25 6.49 -7.51 -6.04
CA ARG A 25 6.26 -6.61 -4.89
C ARG A 25 5.74 -7.35 -3.66
N ARG A 26 4.73 -8.24 -3.82
CA ARG A 26 4.20 -9.06 -2.72
C ARG A 26 5.28 -9.92 -2.07
N ARG A 27 6.17 -10.52 -2.86
CA ARG A 27 7.26 -11.37 -2.36
C ARG A 27 8.27 -10.54 -1.57
N PHE A 28 8.68 -9.39 -2.09
CA PHE A 28 9.63 -8.51 -1.41
C PHE A 28 9.03 -7.89 -0.15
N PHE A 29 7.80 -7.41 -0.21
CA PHE A 29 7.15 -6.79 0.94
C PHE A 29 7.01 -7.79 2.10
N ASN A 30 6.56 -9.02 1.82
CA ASN A 30 6.53 -10.08 2.84
C ASN A 30 7.92 -10.47 3.39
N LYS A 31 9.00 -10.32 2.61
CA LYS A 31 10.37 -10.53 3.10
C LYS A 31 10.79 -9.39 4.03
N ILE A 32 10.48 -8.15 3.68
CA ILE A 32 10.79 -6.95 4.48
C ILE A 32 10.05 -6.99 5.81
N LEU A 33 8.74 -7.29 5.79
CA LEU A 33 7.94 -7.45 7.02
C LEU A 33 8.55 -8.49 7.95
N LYS A 34 8.92 -9.66 7.41
CA LYS A 34 9.56 -10.73 8.18
C LYS A 34 10.94 -10.33 8.72
N ALA A 35 11.78 -9.68 7.91
CA ALA A 35 13.13 -9.26 8.31
C ALA A 35 13.10 -8.22 9.45
N ASN A 36 12.05 -7.39 9.51
CA ASN A 36 11.85 -6.38 10.55
C ASN A 36 11.00 -6.88 11.73
N GLY A 37 10.64 -8.17 11.79
CA GLY A 37 9.83 -8.72 12.88
C GLY A 37 8.39 -8.19 12.95
N ILE A 38 7.86 -7.64 11.85
CA ILE A 38 6.51 -7.10 11.78
C ILE A 38 5.53 -8.28 11.59
N ASN A 39 4.59 -8.46 12.52
CA ASN A 39 3.54 -9.49 12.45
C ASN A 39 2.44 -9.09 11.45
N ALA A 40 2.80 -9.05 10.16
CA ALA A 40 1.89 -8.72 9.08
C ALA A 40 2.17 -9.57 7.84
N THR A 41 1.13 -9.83 7.06
CA THR A 41 1.21 -10.55 5.79
C THR A 41 0.60 -9.73 4.67
N ALA A 42 1.27 -9.69 3.52
CA ALA A 42 0.80 -8.98 2.34
C ALA A 42 0.16 -9.93 1.32
N ILE A 43 -1.08 -9.62 0.92
CA ILE A 43 -1.75 -10.25 -0.23
C ILE A 43 -1.78 -9.27 -1.41
N ALA A 44 -1.86 -9.79 -2.63
CA ALA A 44 -2.01 -8.97 -3.83
C ALA A 44 -3.38 -9.23 -4.45
N LEU A 45 -4.07 -8.16 -4.83
CA LEU A 45 -5.40 -8.19 -5.42
C LEU A 45 -5.35 -7.49 -6.78
N ASN A 46 -5.74 -8.23 -7.81
CA ASN A 46 -6.00 -7.61 -9.10
C ASN A 46 -7.37 -6.93 -9.03
N ILE A 47 -7.42 -5.64 -9.30
CA ILE A 47 -8.66 -4.85 -9.32
C ILE A 47 -8.85 -4.21 -10.70
N LYS A 48 -10.04 -3.69 -10.93
CA LYS A 48 -10.39 -2.87 -12.09
C LYS A 48 -10.71 -1.45 -11.62
N ASP A 49 -10.78 -0.52 -12.55
CA ASP A 49 -11.13 0.88 -12.29
C ASP A 49 -12.45 1.00 -11.51
N GLU A 50 -13.47 0.25 -11.92
CA GLU A 50 -14.78 0.26 -11.27
C GLU A 50 -14.74 -0.21 -9.79
N HIS A 51 -13.67 -0.90 -9.37
CA HIS A 51 -13.51 -1.41 -8.01
C HIS A 51 -12.67 -0.48 -7.13
N PHE A 52 -11.97 0.51 -7.71
CA PHE A 52 -11.00 1.29 -6.95
C PHE A 52 -11.67 2.15 -5.88
N SER A 53 -12.72 2.90 -6.25
CA SER A 53 -13.44 3.79 -5.33
C SER A 53 -13.99 3.05 -4.12
N ILE A 54 -14.73 1.96 -4.35
CA ILE A 54 -15.31 1.15 -3.26
C ILE A 54 -14.23 0.50 -2.37
N THR A 55 -13.08 0.12 -2.96
CA THR A 55 -11.94 -0.42 -2.20
C THR A 55 -11.38 0.62 -1.24
N MET A 56 -11.16 1.84 -1.72
CA MET A 56 -10.61 2.94 -0.91
C MET A 56 -11.61 3.45 0.13
N GLU A 57 -12.88 3.64 -0.23
CA GLU A 57 -13.94 4.06 0.72
C GLU A 57 -14.14 3.08 1.87
N SER A 58 -13.89 1.79 1.61
CA SER A 58 -14.03 0.73 2.61
C SER A 58 -12.76 0.52 3.44
N LEU A 59 -11.62 1.09 3.03
CA LEU A 59 -10.30 0.75 3.55
C LEU A 59 -10.21 0.96 5.06
N ALA A 60 -10.59 2.15 5.54
CA ALA A 60 -10.54 2.52 6.96
C ALA A 60 -11.42 1.61 7.86
N LYS A 61 -12.46 0.99 7.29
CA LYS A 61 -13.39 0.10 7.99
C LYS A 61 -13.02 -1.38 7.85
N SER A 62 -12.01 -1.69 7.05
CA SER A 62 -11.58 -3.05 6.75
C SER A 62 -10.62 -3.61 7.81
N LYS A 63 -10.12 -4.84 7.59
CA LYS A 63 -9.02 -5.42 8.37
C LYS A 63 -7.63 -5.09 7.82
N VAL A 64 -7.57 -4.39 6.69
CA VAL A 64 -6.31 -3.98 6.07
C VAL A 64 -5.71 -2.83 6.86
N THR A 65 -4.48 -3.00 7.30
CA THR A 65 -3.72 -1.99 8.06
C THR A 65 -2.82 -1.15 7.17
N ARG A 66 -2.35 -1.73 6.05
CA ARG A 66 -1.46 -1.09 5.10
C ARG A 66 -1.77 -1.54 3.69
N MET A 67 -1.65 -0.65 2.71
CA MET A 67 -1.85 -0.99 1.31
C MET A 67 -0.82 -0.31 0.42
N MET A 68 -0.23 -1.09 -0.49
CA MET A 68 0.54 -0.56 -1.62
C MET A 68 -0.40 -0.38 -2.82
N ILE A 69 -0.21 0.73 -3.54
CA ILE A 69 -1.02 1.12 -4.68
C ILE A 69 -0.13 1.17 -5.92
N GLU A 70 -0.46 0.37 -6.91
CA GLU A 70 0.24 0.33 -8.19
C GLU A 70 0.06 1.66 -8.97
N PRO A 71 1.03 2.04 -9.83
CA PRO A 71 1.10 3.37 -10.45
C PRO A 71 -0.19 3.87 -11.10
N GLU A 72 -0.95 2.97 -11.74
CA GLU A 72 -2.22 3.28 -12.42
C GLU A 72 -3.28 3.92 -11.51
N PHE A 73 -3.18 3.74 -10.19
CA PHE A 73 -4.18 4.19 -9.22
C PHE A 73 -3.66 5.29 -8.27
N GLN A 74 -2.38 5.65 -8.33
CA GLN A 74 -1.76 6.51 -7.31
C GLN A 74 -2.29 7.95 -7.30
N GLU A 75 -2.61 8.50 -8.47
CA GLU A 75 -3.17 9.85 -8.56
C GLU A 75 -4.58 9.91 -7.95
N GLN A 76 -5.41 8.91 -8.25
CA GLN A 76 -6.76 8.81 -7.72
C GLN A 76 -6.77 8.53 -6.21
N ALA A 77 -5.79 7.79 -5.69
CA ALA A 77 -5.69 7.45 -4.27
C ALA A 77 -5.61 8.67 -3.34
N VAL A 78 -5.10 9.80 -3.84
CA VAL A 78 -4.90 11.02 -3.04
C VAL A 78 -6.24 11.53 -2.48
N ASP A 79 -7.32 11.41 -3.24
CA ASP A 79 -8.63 11.96 -2.88
C ASP A 79 -9.35 11.12 -1.81
N TYR A 80 -8.81 9.95 -1.46
CA TYR A 80 -9.34 9.06 -0.44
C TYR A 80 -8.54 9.07 0.86
N CYS A 81 -7.43 9.80 0.91
CA CYS A 81 -6.61 9.89 2.12
C CYS A 81 -7.10 11.03 3.01
N ASP A 82 -7.21 10.77 4.32
CA ASP A 82 -7.55 11.80 5.31
C ASP A 82 -6.37 12.75 5.56
N GLU A 83 -5.15 12.21 5.46
CA GLU A 83 -3.89 12.94 5.65
C GLU A 83 -2.88 12.50 4.60
N LEU A 84 -2.01 13.43 4.21
CA LEU A 84 -0.98 13.19 3.20
C LEU A 84 0.37 13.62 3.74
N ASP A 85 1.41 12.88 3.41
CA ASP A 85 2.77 13.37 3.55
C ASP A 85 3.02 14.55 2.58
N GLU A 86 4.00 15.40 2.88
CA GLU A 86 4.29 16.60 2.07
C GLU A 86 4.56 16.26 0.60
N ARG A 87 5.15 15.10 0.31
CA ARG A 87 5.42 14.71 -1.09
C ARG A 87 4.16 14.30 -1.80
N SER A 88 3.25 13.55 -1.18
CA SER A 88 1.94 13.25 -1.77
C SER A 88 1.14 14.53 -2.05
N LYS A 89 1.25 15.56 -1.20
CA LYS A 89 0.62 16.87 -1.45
C LYS A 89 1.19 17.54 -2.71
N VAL A 90 2.51 17.55 -2.86
CA VAL A 90 3.20 18.19 -4.00
C VAL A 90 3.02 17.41 -5.30
N ARG A 91 3.25 16.10 -5.27
CA ARG A 91 3.21 15.23 -6.45
C ARG A 91 1.82 14.79 -6.85
N ARG A 92 0.85 14.91 -5.95
CA ARG A 92 -0.51 14.40 -6.17
C ARG A 92 -0.51 12.92 -6.55
N MET A 93 0.30 12.12 -5.84
CA MET A 93 0.39 10.67 -6.03
C MET A 93 0.61 9.99 -4.68
N VAL A 94 -0.18 8.95 -4.37
CA VAL A 94 -0.05 8.11 -3.18
C VAL A 94 0.20 6.66 -3.61
N GLY A 95 1.40 6.16 -3.32
CA GLY A 95 1.81 4.77 -3.61
C GLY A 95 1.66 3.82 -2.43
N PHE A 96 1.45 4.36 -1.24
CA PHE A 96 1.33 3.59 -0.01
C PHE A 96 0.39 4.27 0.97
N VAL A 97 -0.42 3.49 1.68
CA VAL A 97 -1.30 3.99 2.72
C VAL A 97 -1.20 3.17 3.99
N GLU A 98 -1.37 3.82 5.13
CA GLU A 98 -1.55 3.19 6.44
C GLU A 98 -2.88 3.61 7.06
N VAL A 99 -3.57 2.68 7.72
CA VAL A 99 -4.78 2.98 8.49
C VAL A 99 -4.40 3.18 9.95
N VAL A 100 -4.50 4.41 10.44
CA VAL A 100 -4.16 4.80 11.82
C VAL A 100 -5.38 5.43 12.47
N ASP A 101 -5.86 4.84 13.57
CA ASP A 101 -7.05 5.32 14.30
C ASP A 101 -8.28 5.58 13.40
N GLY A 102 -8.47 4.73 12.39
CA GLY A 102 -9.57 4.84 11.43
C GLY A 102 -9.39 5.90 10.34
N LYS A 103 -8.21 6.53 10.25
CA LYS A 103 -7.82 7.46 9.19
C LYS A 103 -6.87 6.82 8.19
N ILE A 104 -7.01 7.19 6.92
CA ILE A 104 -6.13 6.76 5.82
C ILE A 104 -5.02 7.79 5.67
N MET A 105 -3.81 7.40 6.06
CA MET A 105 -2.59 8.19 5.93
C MET A 105 -1.92 7.84 4.60
N GLY A 106 -1.81 8.79 3.68
CA GLY A 106 -1.24 8.60 2.35
C GLY A 106 0.22 9.02 2.24
N TYR A 107 1.02 8.18 1.59
CA TYR A 107 2.44 8.37 1.41
C TYR A 107 2.86 8.14 -0.05
N ASN A 108 3.80 8.96 -0.50
CA ASN A 108 4.56 8.71 -1.71
C ASN A 108 5.95 8.20 -1.30
N LEU A 109 6.30 6.97 -1.69
CA LEU A 109 7.56 6.32 -1.28
C LEU A 109 8.68 6.46 -2.33
N ASP A 110 8.45 7.13 -3.45
CA ASP A 110 9.46 7.29 -4.50
C ASP A 110 10.56 8.31 -4.13
N VAL A 111 10.54 8.80 -2.88
CA VAL A 111 11.44 9.82 -2.33
C VAL A 111 12.90 9.34 -2.27
N GLU A 112 13.14 8.05 -2.04
CA GLU A 112 14.51 7.53 -2.01
C GLU A 112 15.09 7.33 -3.40
N ILE A 113 14.27 7.04 -4.41
CA ILE A 113 14.77 6.86 -5.79
C ILE A 113 15.32 8.19 -6.31
N ASP A 114 14.62 9.30 -6.11
CA ASP A 114 15.11 10.61 -6.57
C ASP A 114 16.38 11.09 -5.84
N ASN A 115 16.61 10.58 -4.62
CA ASN A 115 17.85 10.85 -3.87
C ASN A 115 18.98 9.86 -4.19
N LEU A 116 18.66 8.70 -4.76
CA LEU A 116 19.60 7.62 -5.11
C LEU A 116 20.02 7.65 -6.58
N VAL A 117 19.18 8.23 -7.45
CA VAL A 117 19.48 8.44 -8.86
C VAL A 117 19.82 9.91 -8.99
N ASP A 118 21.11 10.23 -9.13
CA ASP A 118 21.55 11.56 -9.55
C ASP A 118 20.68 11.97 -10.73
N ASN A 119 19.84 13.00 -10.55
CA ASN A 119 18.97 13.58 -11.57
C ASN A 119 19.70 13.60 -12.93
N PRO A 120 19.30 12.80 -13.93
CA PRO A 120 19.70 13.07 -15.31
C PRO A 120 19.05 14.36 -15.82
#